data_AF-A0A849ZBF3-F1
#
_entry.id   AF-A0A849ZBF3-F1
#
_cell.length_a   1.000
_cell.length_b   1.000
_cell.length_c   1.000
_cell.angle_alpha   90.00
_cell.angle_beta   90.00
_cell.angle_gamma   90.00
#
_symmetry.space_group_name_H-M   'P 1'
#
loop_
_entity.id
_entity.type
_entity.pdbx_description
1 polymer ?
#
loop_
_entity_poly.entity_id
_entity_poly.type
_entity_poly.pdbx_seq_one_letter_code
_entity_poly.pdbx_strand_id
1 'polypeptide(L)'
;MSARGWTSLLVAAVVVAAVADCGAASSRPSSAGAPPRVSSNVLRDDYAGSRACATCHASIHEAWAKSPMHRMTRSLPTDVAARFDGSKVRINADVATVETQGGARFVRTTPAAGAEQLHRVTRVIGGRYREDFVGVDVTRASNPVSDAGQGPEVVLPVSWVRSTSSWRYKGYSVLVRERPVLTVGPEWADACIGCHNTFPQLTMLLDDIVGPGAPSFQGSISDDLLPPKRQVRAKVVSDGDLIGAVTDELGVLGITHPGFRGLDTAAALRRSIPAIRDRFNGSHLVEEGVGCEACNGGARAHVEDPSILPAYGPVTPAVSFSDANGESFGRAEAINRVCARCHTVLFSRYSFTWEGGLRTDSVPGGSSINSGEARDFLLGGCAKEMSCTTCHDPHREDARADMARFDRPEKNGTCTACHEKLAEPTALRAHTHHDPTGEGSACLSCHMPRKNMGLGYELTRYHRIGSPTDEARVYGDRPLECAICHADTSTKDLLATMSSWWNKSFDTGRVERLYGGSLDGSNLRRTLEIGKPHEQAVAIGVLADRGKTSDACSLAEQVKHAYPIVRYFAKHAVEKLTKQPLDIDPGRSREELEPQIRAWCDARLR
;
A
#
# COMPACT_ATOMS: atom_id res chain seq x y z
N MET A 1 -52.09 10.37 74.51
CA MET A 1 -50.85 10.95 75.06
C MET A 1 -50.08 11.60 73.92
N SER A 2 -49.78 12.89 74.10
CA SER A 2 -48.96 13.85 73.32
C SER A 2 -48.59 13.51 71.85
N ALA A 3 -49.08 14.16 70.80
CA ALA A 3 -49.21 15.59 70.46
C ALA A 3 -47.95 16.26 69.86
N ARG A 4 -48.23 17.04 68.79
CA ARG A 4 -47.49 18.13 68.13
C ARG A 4 -46.54 17.70 66.99
N GLY A 5 -46.69 18.09 65.72
CA GLY A 5 -47.58 19.04 65.06
C GLY A 5 -46.89 20.37 64.68
N TRP A 6 -47.06 20.73 63.39
CA TRP A 6 -47.20 22.10 62.81
C TRP A 6 -46.07 22.71 61.94
N THR A 7 -46.38 22.79 60.64
CA THR A 7 -46.42 23.96 59.71
C THR A 7 -45.35 25.07 59.70
N SER A 8 -44.82 25.28 58.48
CA SER A 8 -44.64 26.52 57.69
C SER A 8 -44.24 27.85 58.36
N LEU A 9 -43.18 28.50 57.83
CA LEU A 9 -43.19 29.95 57.50
C LEU A 9 -41.97 30.41 56.67
N LEU A 10 -42.27 31.15 55.61
CA LEU A 10 -41.37 31.99 54.80
C LEU A 10 -40.92 33.22 55.58
N VAL A 11 -39.64 33.61 55.48
CA VAL A 11 -39.20 34.99 55.66
C VAL A 11 -38.14 35.33 54.61
N ALA A 12 -38.42 36.36 53.83
CA ALA A 12 -37.51 37.01 52.90
C ALA A 12 -36.51 37.90 53.63
N ALA A 13 -35.26 37.94 53.17
CA ALA A 13 -34.30 38.98 53.52
C ALA A 13 -33.58 39.46 52.26
N VAL A 14 -33.89 40.69 51.87
CA VAL A 14 -33.14 41.52 50.92
C VAL A 14 -31.91 42.06 51.65
N VAL A 15 -30.72 41.89 51.09
CA VAL A 15 -29.55 42.73 51.45
C VAL A 15 -28.85 43.19 50.19
N VAL A 16 -28.73 44.52 50.13
CA VAL A 16 -28.17 45.38 49.08
C VAL A 16 -26.65 45.27 49.05
N ALA A 17 -26.10 45.47 47.85
CA ALA A 17 -24.70 45.43 47.46
C ALA A 17 -23.78 46.37 48.28
N ALA A 18 -22.57 45.88 48.55
CA ALA A 18 -21.39 46.70 48.79
C ALA A 18 -20.25 46.19 47.88
N VAL A 19 -19.79 47.08 47.00
CA VAL A 19 -18.69 46.87 46.07
C VAL A 19 -17.38 47.00 46.86
N ALA A 20 -16.56 45.95 46.85
CA ALA A 20 -15.17 46.02 47.28
C ALA A 20 -14.30 45.40 46.18
N ASP A 21 -13.68 46.29 45.43
CA ASP A 21 -12.66 46.03 44.42
C ASP A 21 -11.39 45.51 45.12
N CYS A 22 -10.97 44.30 44.77
CA CYS A 22 -9.66 43.75 45.09
C CYS A 22 -9.21 42.93 43.89
N GLY A 23 -8.47 43.59 42.99
CA GLY A 23 -7.79 42.97 41.88
C GLY A 23 -6.82 41.90 42.35
N ALA A 24 -7.18 40.63 42.14
CA ALA A 24 -6.22 39.56 41.98
C ALA A 24 -6.07 39.32 40.48
N ALA A 25 -4.98 39.82 39.92
CA ALA A 25 -4.58 39.53 38.56
C ALA A 25 -4.47 38.00 38.41
N SER A 26 -5.46 37.41 37.75
CA SER A 26 -5.34 36.08 37.18
C SER A 26 -4.23 36.15 36.15
N SER A 27 -3.03 35.71 36.54
CA SER A 27 -1.98 35.41 35.59
C SER A 27 -2.49 34.28 34.71
N ARG A 28 -3.01 34.64 33.53
CA ARG A 28 -3.17 33.71 32.42
C ARG A 28 -1.87 32.91 32.32
N PRO A 29 -1.93 31.57 32.21
CA PRO A 29 -0.74 30.82 31.84
C PRO A 29 -0.19 31.44 30.57
N SER A 30 1.08 31.85 30.61
CA SER A 30 1.81 32.21 29.40
C SER A 30 1.60 31.09 28.39
N SER A 31 1.23 31.45 27.16
CA SER A 31 1.23 30.53 26.04
C SER A 31 2.65 30.00 25.88
N ALA A 32 2.96 28.87 26.51
CA ALA A 32 4.17 28.13 26.21
C ALA A 32 4.16 27.92 24.69
N GLY A 33 5.17 28.48 24.01
CA GLY A 33 5.30 28.33 22.57
C GLY A 33 5.28 26.86 22.19
N ALA A 34 4.84 26.55 20.96
CA ALA A 34 4.95 25.19 20.45
C ALA A 34 6.40 24.71 20.61
N PRO A 35 6.63 23.46 21.05
CA PRO A 35 7.97 22.95 21.24
C PRO A 35 8.79 23.06 19.95
N PRO A 36 10.10 23.33 20.04
CA PRO A 36 10.96 23.46 18.87
C PRO A 36 10.92 22.15 18.07
N ARG A 37 11.10 22.27 16.76
CA ARG A 37 11.21 21.13 15.85
C ARG A 37 12.58 21.11 15.20
N VAL A 38 12.96 19.94 14.68
CA VAL A 38 14.16 19.80 13.86
C VAL A 38 14.19 20.84 12.72
N SER A 39 15.36 21.43 12.48
CA SER A 39 15.58 22.40 11.40
C SER A 39 15.87 21.72 10.05
N SER A 40 16.28 20.45 10.07
CA SER A 40 16.47 19.58 8.91
C SER A 40 16.18 18.12 9.31
N ASN A 41 15.66 17.31 8.39
CA ASN A 41 15.44 15.87 8.58
C ASN A 41 15.65 15.01 7.31
N VAL A 42 16.26 15.56 6.27
CA VAL A 42 16.41 14.92 4.96
C VAL A 42 17.86 14.61 4.60
N LEU A 43 18.83 15.21 5.28
CA LEU A 43 20.26 15.07 5.04
C LEU A 43 20.82 13.88 5.80
N ARG A 44 21.93 13.31 5.33
CA ARG A 44 22.55 12.14 5.96
C ARG A 44 22.91 12.35 7.42
N ASP A 45 23.41 13.53 7.74
CA ASP A 45 23.80 13.88 9.11
C ASP A 45 22.59 14.06 10.04
N ASP A 46 21.37 14.19 9.50
CA ASP A 46 20.15 14.28 10.30
C ASP A 46 19.78 12.91 10.91
N TYR A 47 20.32 11.78 10.42
CA TYR A 47 19.88 10.43 10.80
C TYR A 47 20.75 9.85 11.93
N ALA A 48 20.12 9.36 13.00
CA ALA A 48 20.77 8.71 14.13
C ALA A 48 20.74 7.16 14.08
N GLY A 49 19.85 6.58 13.27
CA GLY A 49 19.57 5.15 13.20
C GLY A 49 18.65 4.66 14.33
N SER A 50 17.81 3.65 14.03
CA SER A 50 16.73 3.21 14.93
C SER A 50 17.22 2.73 16.30
N ARG A 51 18.47 2.24 16.40
CA ARG A 51 19.08 1.82 17.68
C ARG A 51 19.13 2.95 18.70
N ALA A 52 19.32 4.20 18.27
CA ALA A 52 19.36 5.35 19.16
C ALA A 52 18.02 5.60 19.87
N CYS A 53 16.91 5.15 19.27
CA CYS A 53 15.56 5.31 19.82
C CYS A 53 15.26 4.32 20.96
N ALA A 54 15.99 3.20 21.05
CA ALA A 54 15.64 2.06 21.91
C ALA A 54 15.63 2.40 23.40
N THR A 55 16.51 3.30 23.86
CA THR A 55 16.63 3.65 25.28
C THR A 55 15.39 4.40 25.79
N CYS A 56 14.87 5.35 24.99
CA CYS A 56 13.72 6.17 25.38
C CYS A 56 12.38 5.54 24.97
N HIS A 57 12.36 4.75 23.89
CA HIS A 57 11.16 4.15 23.30
C HIS A 57 11.21 2.61 23.26
N ALA A 58 11.66 1.98 24.36
CA ALA A 58 11.96 0.56 24.42
C ALA A 58 10.82 -0.36 23.92
N SER A 59 9.58 -0.14 24.37
CA SER A 59 8.44 -0.97 23.97
C SER A 59 8.07 -0.82 22.48
N ILE A 60 8.14 0.41 21.96
CA ILE A 60 7.90 0.71 20.55
C ILE A 60 8.99 0.07 19.70
N HIS A 61 10.25 0.24 20.07
CA HIS A 61 11.39 -0.34 19.38
C HIS A 61 11.31 -1.87 19.36
N GLU A 62 10.94 -2.51 20.48
CA GLU A 62 10.77 -3.97 20.53
C GLU A 62 9.66 -4.47 19.59
N ALA A 63 8.51 -3.78 19.56
CA ALA A 63 7.42 -4.12 18.65
C ALA A 63 7.84 -3.92 17.19
N TRP A 64 8.46 -2.77 16.88
CA TRP A 64 8.89 -2.39 15.54
C TRP A 64 9.95 -3.35 14.99
N ALA A 65 10.91 -3.79 15.80
CA ALA A 65 11.94 -4.75 15.39
C ALA A 65 11.36 -6.11 14.95
N LYS A 66 10.12 -6.44 15.37
CA LYS A 66 9.39 -7.65 14.94
C LYS A 66 8.42 -7.37 13.80
N SER A 67 8.22 -6.10 13.43
CA SER A 67 7.24 -5.68 12.43
C SER A 67 7.61 -6.15 11.01
N PRO A 68 6.61 -6.39 10.14
CA PRO A 68 6.86 -6.66 8.73
C PRO A 68 7.59 -5.55 7.98
N MET A 69 7.48 -4.29 8.43
CA MET A 69 8.14 -3.15 7.79
C MET A 69 9.64 -3.17 8.06
N HIS A 70 10.07 -3.33 9.31
CA HIS A 70 11.49 -3.50 9.62
C HIS A 70 12.07 -4.71 8.90
N ARG A 71 11.35 -5.83 8.91
CA ARG A 71 11.77 -7.10 8.27
C ARG A 71 11.60 -7.12 6.75
N MET A 72 11.36 -5.97 6.10
CA MET A 72 11.11 -5.90 4.66
C MET A 72 12.35 -6.24 3.84
N THR A 73 13.55 -5.89 4.29
CA THR A 73 14.82 -6.36 3.72
C THR A 73 15.62 -7.03 4.81
N ARG A 74 16.14 -8.24 4.54
CA ARG A 74 16.96 -9.00 5.49
C ARG A 74 18.11 -9.71 4.79
N SER A 75 19.33 -9.39 5.16
CA SER A 75 20.56 -10.08 4.75
C SER A 75 20.68 -11.43 5.43
N LEU A 76 21.23 -12.41 4.72
CA LEU A 76 21.57 -13.69 5.32
C LEU A 76 22.83 -13.57 6.20
N PRO A 77 22.91 -14.32 7.32
CA PRO A 77 21.91 -15.27 7.82
C PRO A 77 20.70 -14.58 8.49
N THR A 78 19.49 -15.01 8.14
CA THR A 78 18.22 -14.60 8.75
C THR A 78 17.27 -15.80 8.75
N ASP A 79 16.17 -15.72 9.52
CA ASP A 79 15.03 -16.62 9.36
C ASP A 79 14.47 -16.55 7.93
N VAL A 80 14.19 -17.70 7.35
CA VAL A 80 13.57 -17.82 6.02
C VAL A 80 12.41 -18.81 6.15
N ALA A 81 11.20 -18.38 5.81
CA ALA A 81 10.02 -19.26 5.87
C ALA A 81 9.96 -20.22 4.68
N ALA A 82 10.55 -19.84 3.55
CA ALA A 82 10.59 -20.66 2.34
C ALA A 82 11.44 -21.93 2.47
N ARG A 83 10.96 -23.00 1.85
CA ARG A 83 11.60 -24.32 1.86
C ARG A 83 12.51 -24.50 0.65
N PHE A 84 13.83 -24.49 0.90
CA PHE A 84 14.87 -24.75 -0.10
C PHE A 84 15.26 -26.24 -0.08
N ASP A 85 14.30 -27.09 -0.46
CA ASP A 85 14.30 -28.55 -0.31
C ASP A 85 14.46 -29.31 -1.65
N GLY A 86 14.85 -28.62 -2.72
CA GLY A 86 14.90 -29.16 -4.08
C GLY A 86 13.58 -29.01 -4.86
N SER A 87 12.60 -28.29 -4.31
CA SER A 87 11.36 -27.95 -5.00
C SER A 87 11.60 -27.33 -6.38
N LYS A 88 10.71 -27.66 -7.32
CA LYS A 88 10.74 -27.16 -8.70
C LYS A 88 9.57 -26.23 -8.96
N VAL A 89 9.86 -25.03 -9.46
CA VAL A 89 8.88 -24.02 -9.87
C VAL A 89 8.91 -23.94 -11.39
N ARG A 90 7.78 -24.17 -12.05
CA ARG A 90 7.67 -24.13 -13.51
C ARG A 90 7.04 -22.85 -14.00
N ILE A 91 7.53 -22.36 -15.13
CA ILE A 91 6.83 -21.41 -15.99
C ILE A 91 6.98 -21.93 -17.41
N ASN A 92 5.87 -22.30 -18.06
CA ASN A 92 5.91 -22.96 -19.35
C ASN A 92 6.91 -24.14 -19.32
N ALA A 93 7.93 -24.11 -20.17
CA ALA A 93 8.96 -25.14 -20.27
C ALA A 93 10.19 -24.90 -19.36
N ASP A 94 10.31 -23.74 -18.72
CA ASP A 94 11.45 -23.39 -17.87
C ASP A 94 11.24 -23.86 -16.42
N VAL A 95 12.33 -24.15 -15.72
CA VAL A 95 12.31 -24.64 -14.34
C VAL A 95 13.25 -23.84 -13.44
N ALA A 96 12.76 -23.39 -12.29
CA ALA A 96 13.59 -22.98 -11.16
C ALA A 96 13.65 -24.11 -10.14
N THR A 97 14.85 -24.52 -9.73
CA THR A 97 15.07 -25.42 -8.59
C THR A 97 15.60 -24.63 -7.41
N VAL A 98 14.97 -24.77 -6.25
CA VAL A 98 15.35 -24.06 -5.01
C VAL A 98 15.95 -25.05 -4.01
N GLU A 99 17.22 -24.87 -3.67
CA GLU A 99 17.98 -25.90 -2.96
C GLU A 99 18.92 -25.32 -1.89
N THR A 100 19.32 -26.15 -0.94
CA THR A 100 20.32 -25.82 0.08
C THR A 100 21.55 -26.70 -0.15
N GLN A 101 22.72 -26.09 -0.25
CA GLN A 101 24.01 -26.79 -0.39
C GLN A 101 25.02 -26.18 0.57
N GLY A 102 25.68 -26.99 1.39
CA GLY A 102 26.67 -26.51 2.36
C GLY A 102 26.15 -25.42 3.32
N GLY A 103 24.86 -25.42 3.64
CA GLY A 103 24.20 -24.40 4.47
C GLY A 103 23.80 -23.11 3.74
N ALA A 104 24.29 -22.90 2.50
CA ALA A 104 23.87 -21.80 1.65
C ALA A 104 22.63 -22.17 0.82
N ARG A 105 21.80 -21.17 0.48
CA ARG A 105 20.57 -21.33 -0.30
C ARG A 105 20.80 -20.88 -1.74
N PHE A 106 20.25 -21.62 -2.69
CA PHE A 106 20.45 -21.39 -4.11
C PHE A 106 19.13 -21.44 -4.89
N VAL A 107 19.09 -20.66 -5.97
CA VAL A 107 18.08 -20.78 -7.03
C VAL A 107 18.80 -21.10 -8.33
N ARG A 108 18.50 -22.27 -8.88
CA ARG A 108 19.01 -22.74 -10.18
C ARG A 108 17.93 -22.56 -11.22
N THR A 109 18.19 -21.76 -12.24
CA THR A 109 17.26 -21.56 -13.36
C THR A 109 17.73 -22.34 -14.57
N THR A 110 16.91 -23.31 -14.99
CA THR A 110 17.16 -24.18 -16.14
C THR A 110 16.13 -23.82 -17.22
N PRO A 111 16.48 -22.95 -18.19
CA PRO A 111 15.59 -22.62 -19.29
C PRO A 111 15.45 -23.81 -20.24
N ALA A 112 14.33 -23.90 -20.96
CA ALA A 112 14.10 -24.93 -21.97
C ALA A 112 15.07 -24.81 -23.16
N ALA A 113 15.50 -23.58 -23.46
CA ALA A 113 16.56 -23.28 -24.41
C ALA A 113 17.51 -22.25 -23.79
N GLY A 114 18.80 -22.61 -23.69
CA GLY A 114 19.83 -21.74 -23.12
C GLY A 114 20.69 -22.44 -22.08
N ALA A 115 21.56 -21.67 -21.43
CA ALA A 115 22.42 -22.16 -20.37
C ALA A 115 21.72 -22.06 -19.01
N GLU A 116 22.01 -23.03 -18.15
CA GLU A 116 21.62 -22.97 -16.75
C GLU A 116 22.34 -21.82 -16.03
N GLN A 117 21.65 -21.20 -15.07
CA GLN A 117 22.24 -20.23 -14.17
C GLN A 117 22.04 -20.66 -12.71
N LEU A 118 23.04 -20.40 -11.88
CA LEU A 118 23.00 -20.68 -10.45
C LEU A 118 23.23 -19.39 -9.67
N HIS A 119 22.25 -19.02 -8.85
CA HIS A 119 22.36 -17.84 -7.98
C HIS A 119 22.38 -18.28 -6.52
N ARG A 120 23.33 -17.76 -5.74
CA ARG A 120 23.32 -17.90 -4.29
C ARG A 120 22.46 -16.79 -3.71
N VAL A 121 21.50 -17.16 -2.87
CA VAL A 121 20.65 -16.19 -2.17
C VAL A 121 21.49 -15.41 -1.19
N THR A 122 21.35 -14.08 -1.20
CA THR A 122 22.03 -13.14 -0.30
C THR A 122 21.05 -12.44 0.62
N ARG A 123 19.82 -12.20 0.17
CA ARG A 123 18.79 -11.45 0.91
C ARG A 123 17.40 -12.02 0.73
N VAL A 124 16.55 -11.73 1.72
CA VAL A 124 15.11 -11.99 1.70
C VAL A 124 14.38 -10.66 1.74
N ILE A 125 13.41 -10.49 0.84
CA ILE A 125 12.53 -9.33 0.78
C ILE A 125 11.11 -9.74 1.17
N GLY A 126 10.50 -8.99 2.08
CA GLY A 126 9.20 -9.28 2.65
C GLY A 126 9.24 -10.25 3.84
N GLY A 127 8.15 -10.22 4.62
CA GLY A 127 8.03 -11.04 5.82
C GLY A 127 6.61 -11.39 6.25
N ARG A 128 5.56 -10.87 5.58
CA ARG A 128 4.16 -11.07 5.99
C ARG A 128 3.37 -12.02 5.09
N TYR A 129 3.22 -11.66 3.82
CA TYR A 129 2.41 -12.43 2.86
C TYR A 129 3.27 -13.34 1.97
N ARG A 130 4.46 -12.85 1.59
CA ARG A 130 5.41 -13.56 0.76
C ARG A 130 6.84 -13.22 1.13
N GLU A 131 7.75 -14.08 0.71
CA GLU A 131 9.19 -13.82 0.66
C GLU A 131 9.63 -13.85 -0.81
N ASP A 132 10.29 -12.78 -1.22
CA ASP A 132 11.03 -12.69 -2.47
C ASP A 132 12.54 -12.80 -2.15
N PHE A 133 13.35 -13.18 -3.13
CA PHE A 133 14.77 -13.46 -2.90
C PHE A 133 15.65 -12.60 -3.79
N VAL A 134 16.81 -12.21 -3.26
CA VAL A 134 17.88 -11.56 -4.01
C VAL A 134 19.09 -12.50 -3.97
N GLY A 135 19.84 -12.55 -5.05
CA GLY A 135 21.04 -13.36 -5.10
C GLY A 135 22.09 -12.84 -6.06
N VAL A 136 23.25 -13.48 -5.99
CA VAL A 136 24.43 -13.20 -6.81
C VAL A 136 24.75 -14.41 -7.67
N ASP A 137 25.18 -14.18 -8.92
CA ASP A 137 25.53 -15.22 -9.87
C ASP A 137 26.80 -15.97 -9.42
N VAL A 138 26.69 -17.30 -9.30
CA VAL A 138 27.79 -18.21 -8.95
C VAL A 138 27.87 -19.37 -9.95
N THR A 139 27.30 -19.21 -11.15
CA THR A 139 27.21 -20.24 -12.19
C THR A 139 28.56 -20.84 -12.56
N ARG A 140 29.62 -20.01 -12.58
CA ARG A 140 30.98 -20.41 -12.96
C ARG A 140 31.91 -20.68 -11.76
N ALA A 141 31.36 -20.66 -10.55
CA ALA A 141 32.15 -20.86 -9.34
C ALA A 141 32.59 -22.32 -9.21
N SER A 142 33.86 -22.55 -8.87
CA SER A 142 34.33 -23.89 -8.48
C SER A 142 33.76 -24.32 -7.13
N ASN A 143 33.53 -23.37 -6.22
CA ASN A 143 32.81 -23.57 -4.96
C ASN A 143 31.73 -22.49 -4.78
N PRO A 144 30.49 -22.74 -5.24
CA PRO A 144 29.38 -21.79 -5.14
C PRO A 144 29.04 -21.35 -3.71
N VAL A 145 29.39 -22.13 -2.68
CA VAL A 145 29.10 -21.80 -1.28
C VAL A 145 29.96 -20.64 -0.79
N SER A 146 31.22 -20.56 -1.21
CA SER A 146 32.18 -19.56 -0.72
C SER A 146 32.57 -18.48 -1.74
N ASP A 147 32.17 -18.62 -3.01
CA ASP A 147 32.50 -17.65 -4.07
C ASP A 147 31.96 -16.25 -3.74
N ALA A 148 32.62 -15.16 -4.13
CA ALA A 148 32.06 -13.82 -3.93
C ALA A 148 30.83 -13.58 -4.83
N GLY A 149 30.73 -14.34 -5.92
CA GLY A 149 29.77 -14.19 -6.99
C GLY A 149 30.18 -13.15 -8.02
N GLN A 150 29.46 -13.11 -9.13
CA GLN A 150 29.73 -12.25 -10.28
C GLN A 150 28.58 -11.27 -10.48
N GLY A 151 28.91 -10.03 -10.84
CA GLY A 151 27.92 -9.00 -11.16
C GLY A 151 27.12 -8.49 -9.95
N PRO A 152 26.03 -7.76 -10.21
CA PRO A 152 25.20 -7.15 -9.18
C PRO A 152 24.31 -8.18 -8.47
N GLU A 153 23.81 -7.81 -7.29
CA GLU A 153 22.73 -8.54 -6.62
C GLU A 153 21.42 -8.35 -7.40
N VAL A 154 20.80 -9.44 -7.87
CA VAL A 154 19.58 -9.40 -8.69
C VAL A 154 18.40 -10.06 -7.99
N VAL A 155 17.19 -9.57 -8.27
CA VAL A 155 15.95 -10.18 -7.78
C VAL A 155 15.73 -11.54 -8.46
N LEU A 156 15.61 -12.61 -7.68
CA LEU A 156 15.46 -13.96 -8.20
C LEU A 156 14.01 -14.24 -8.66
N PRO A 157 13.80 -15.14 -9.63
CA PRO A 157 12.53 -15.25 -10.34
C PRO A 157 11.48 -16.13 -9.63
N VAL A 158 11.61 -16.30 -8.32
CA VAL A 158 10.71 -17.11 -7.48
C VAL A 158 10.32 -16.37 -6.22
N SER A 159 9.10 -16.62 -5.76
CA SER A 159 8.51 -16.07 -4.55
C SER A 159 7.90 -17.21 -3.73
N TRP A 160 8.04 -17.14 -2.41
CA TRP A 160 7.36 -18.05 -1.50
C TRP A 160 6.12 -17.39 -0.92
N VAL A 161 4.95 -18.02 -1.06
CA VAL A 161 3.69 -17.50 -0.52
C VAL A 161 3.41 -18.18 0.82
N ARG A 162 3.33 -17.38 1.90
CA ARG A 162 3.25 -17.91 3.26
C ARG A 162 1.90 -18.56 3.55
N SER A 163 0.80 -17.96 3.09
CA SER A 163 -0.57 -18.47 3.36
C SER A 163 -0.82 -19.85 2.76
N THR A 164 -0.24 -20.14 1.60
CA THR A 164 -0.37 -21.43 0.91
C THR A 164 0.84 -22.34 1.10
N SER A 165 1.88 -21.88 1.81
CA SER A 165 3.16 -22.58 1.98
C SER A 165 3.68 -23.19 0.68
N SER A 166 3.72 -22.39 -0.38
CA SER A 166 4.08 -22.88 -1.72
C SER A 166 4.79 -21.83 -2.57
N TRP A 167 5.57 -22.32 -3.53
CA TRP A 167 6.34 -21.50 -4.45
C TRP A 167 5.52 -20.94 -5.60
N ARG A 168 5.88 -19.74 -6.05
CA ARG A 168 5.34 -19.06 -7.24
C ARG A 168 6.51 -18.48 -8.02
N TYR A 169 6.29 -18.18 -9.29
CA TYR A 169 7.24 -17.34 -10.00
C TYR A 169 7.12 -15.87 -9.58
N LYS A 170 8.23 -15.14 -9.58
CA LYS A 170 8.27 -13.71 -9.25
C LYS A 170 7.59 -12.91 -10.36
N GLY A 171 6.51 -12.22 -10.00
CA GLY A 171 5.64 -11.49 -10.94
C GLY A 171 4.18 -11.94 -10.87
N TYR A 172 3.91 -13.12 -10.30
CA TYR A 172 2.55 -13.64 -10.14
C TYR A 172 1.61 -12.66 -9.41
N SER A 173 2.14 -11.74 -8.62
CA SER A 173 1.41 -10.85 -7.72
C SER A 173 1.22 -9.42 -8.23
N VAL A 174 1.67 -9.09 -9.43
CA VAL A 174 1.70 -7.69 -9.92
C VAL A 174 1.10 -7.53 -11.31
N LEU A 175 -0.14 -8.00 -11.54
CA LEU A 175 -0.93 -7.81 -12.78
C LEU A 175 -0.10 -7.77 -14.10
N VAL A 176 0.88 -8.66 -14.22
CA VAL A 176 1.64 -8.84 -15.46
C VAL A 176 1.06 -10.02 -16.22
N ARG A 177 1.20 -9.98 -17.54
CA ARG A 177 0.92 -11.16 -18.37
C ARG A 177 1.91 -12.26 -18.04
N GLU A 178 1.50 -13.49 -18.34
CA GLU A 178 2.40 -14.64 -18.32
C GLU A 178 3.69 -14.36 -19.09
N ARG A 179 4.83 -14.68 -18.47
CA ARG A 179 6.14 -14.50 -19.10
C ARG A 179 6.44 -15.71 -19.98
N PRO A 180 7.07 -15.52 -21.15
CA PRO A 180 7.46 -16.65 -21.99
C PRO A 180 8.58 -17.47 -21.37
N VAL A 181 9.46 -16.85 -20.57
CA VAL A 181 10.65 -17.45 -19.98
C VAL A 181 10.85 -17.05 -18.52
N LEU A 182 11.56 -17.89 -17.78
CA LEU A 182 12.00 -17.68 -16.40
C LEU A 182 13.35 -16.95 -16.40
N THR A 183 13.32 -15.64 -16.17
CA THR A 183 14.53 -14.80 -16.09
C THR A 183 14.63 -14.11 -14.75
N VAL A 184 15.85 -13.95 -14.25
CA VAL A 184 16.13 -13.05 -13.12
C VAL A 184 15.59 -11.64 -13.40
N GLY A 185 15.27 -10.95 -12.31
CA GLY A 185 14.72 -9.60 -12.30
C GLY A 185 15.81 -8.53 -12.38
N PRO A 186 15.43 -7.26 -12.12
CA PRO A 186 16.38 -6.15 -12.09
C PRO A 186 17.36 -6.26 -10.92
N GLU A 187 18.39 -5.42 -10.94
CA GLU A 187 19.29 -5.20 -9.81
C GLU A 187 18.48 -4.76 -8.58
N TRP A 188 18.82 -5.33 -7.41
CA TRP A 188 18.14 -5.02 -6.16
C TRP A 188 18.34 -3.55 -5.76
N ALA A 189 19.55 -3.03 -5.98
CA ALA A 189 19.90 -1.66 -5.67
C ALA A 189 18.99 -0.67 -6.40
N ASP A 190 18.74 -0.93 -7.68
CA ASP A 190 17.83 -0.13 -8.48
C ASP A 190 16.38 -0.32 -8.04
N ALA A 191 15.94 -1.57 -7.82
CA ALA A 191 14.52 -1.93 -7.81
C ALA A 191 13.82 -1.94 -6.45
N CYS A 192 14.58 -1.99 -5.35
CA CYS A 192 14.04 -2.31 -4.03
C CYS A 192 14.46 -1.34 -2.93
N ILE A 193 15.54 -0.57 -3.13
CA ILE A 193 16.13 0.23 -2.05
C ILE A 193 15.14 1.28 -1.52
N GLY A 194 14.48 2.03 -2.42
CA GLY A 194 13.67 3.19 -2.05
C GLY A 194 12.51 2.91 -1.10
N CYS A 195 11.88 1.73 -1.21
CA CYS A 195 10.71 1.39 -0.41
C CYS A 195 10.99 0.38 0.73
N HIS A 196 12.13 -0.32 0.70
CA HIS A 196 12.38 -1.44 1.60
C HIS A 196 13.53 -1.19 2.59
N ASN A 197 14.10 0.01 2.62
CA ASN A 197 15.26 0.35 3.46
C ASN A 197 15.18 1.81 3.97
N THR A 198 16.13 2.16 4.85
CA THR A 198 16.27 3.53 5.39
C THR A 198 17.51 4.21 4.84
N PHE A 199 17.32 5.42 4.32
CA PHE A 199 18.36 6.25 3.72
C PHE A 199 17.95 7.73 3.82
N PRO A 200 18.88 8.68 3.61
CA PRO A 200 18.59 10.10 3.68
C PRO A 200 17.56 10.49 2.63
N GLN A 201 16.45 11.10 3.05
CA GLN A 201 15.35 11.39 2.13
C GLN A 201 15.78 12.26 0.94
N LEU A 202 16.78 13.14 1.09
CA LEU A 202 17.32 13.95 -0.01
C LEU A 202 17.71 13.13 -1.24
N THR A 203 18.25 11.92 -1.05
CA THR A 203 18.66 10.99 -2.12
C THR A 203 17.53 10.72 -3.13
N MET A 204 16.26 10.87 -2.72
CA MET A 204 15.09 10.58 -3.54
C MET A 204 14.14 11.77 -3.76
N LEU A 205 14.52 12.97 -3.30
CA LEU A 205 13.70 14.17 -3.49
C LEU A 205 14.11 14.99 -4.70
N LEU A 206 15.24 14.67 -5.35
CA LEU A 206 15.84 15.55 -6.35
C LEU A 206 14.95 15.72 -7.58
N ASP A 207 14.26 14.66 -8.02
CA ASP A 207 13.31 14.74 -9.12
C ASP A 207 12.04 15.51 -8.74
N ASP A 208 11.52 15.32 -7.52
CA ASP A 208 10.41 16.13 -7.00
C ASP A 208 10.77 17.64 -6.91
N ILE A 209 12.02 17.97 -6.57
CA ILE A 209 12.51 19.35 -6.49
C ILE A 209 12.67 19.97 -7.88
N VAL A 210 13.18 19.21 -8.85
CA VAL A 210 13.34 19.66 -10.24
C VAL A 210 11.97 19.80 -10.93
N GLY A 211 11.03 18.93 -10.59
CA GLY A 211 9.70 18.85 -11.16
C GLY A 211 9.62 18.06 -12.47
N PRO A 212 8.51 18.21 -13.22
CA PRO A 212 8.22 17.40 -14.40
C PRO A 212 9.35 17.37 -15.44
N GLY A 213 9.65 16.18 -15.96
CA GLY A 213 10.71 15.96 -16.96
C GLY A 213 12.10 15.73 -16.37
N ALA A 214 12.25 15.69 -15.04
CA ALA A 214 13.43 15.11 -14.40
C ALA A 214 13.58 13.62 -14.77
N PRO A 215 14.81 13.08 -14.88
CA PRO A 215 15.00 11.63 -14.90
C PRO A 215 14.36 11.03 -13.65
N SER A 216 13.55 10.00 -13.79
CA SER A 216 12.93 9.37 -12.63
C SER A 216 13.98 8.59 -11.83
N PHE A 217 13.99 8.82 -10.51
CA PHE A 217 14.60 7.88 -9.58
C PHE A 217 13.50 6.97 -9.00
N GLN A 218 13.88 5.80 -8.47
CA GLN A 218 12.88 4.94 -7.85
C GLN A 218 12.41 5.54 -6.52
N GLY A 219 11.15 5.94 -6.46
CA GLY A 219 10.47 6.34 -5.22
C GLY A 219 10.53 7.83 -4.88
N SER A 220 10.41 8.70 -5.88
CA SER A 220 9.98 10.09 -5.61
C SER A 220 8.73 10.08 -4.70
N ILE A 221 8.43 11.19 -4.02
CA ILE A 221 7.14 11.37 -3.33
C ILE A 221 5.98 10.97 -4.27
N SER A 222 6.22 10.99 -5.60
CA SER A 222 5.42 10.41 -6.68
C SER A 222 3.97 10.87 -6.62
N ASP A 223 3.84 12.15 -6.30
CA ASP A 223 2.64 12.94 -6.48
C ASP A 223 2.32 13.16 -7.96
N ASP A 224 3.23 12.86 -8.88
CA ASP A 224 3.01 12.99 -10.33
C ASP A 224 1.76 12.26 -10.83
N LEU A 225 1.39 11.15 -10.16
CA LEU A 225 0.17 10.39 -10.46
C LEU A 225 -1.07 10.82 -9.65
N LEU A 226 -0.94 11.86 -8.82
CA LEU A 226 -2.06 12.53 -8.16
C LEU A 226 -2.56 13.68 -9.04
N PRO A 227 -3.86 14.04 -8.94
CA PRO A 227 -4.38 15.24 -9.57
C PRO A 227 -3.54 16.48 -9.19
N PRO A 228 -3.32 17.45 -10.10
CA PRO A 228 -2.50 18.63 -9.83
C PRO A 228 -2.85 19.40 -8.54
N LYS A 229 -4.13 19.40 -8.15
CA LYS A 229 -4.61 20.04 -6.91
C LYS A 229 -4.20 19.32 -5.62
N ARG A 230 -3.65 18.10 -5.72
CA ARG A 230 -3.21 17.25 -4.61
C ARG A 230 -1.69 17.06 -4.60
N GLN A 231 -0.99 17.60 -5.60
CA GLN A 231 0.46 17.51 -5.71
C GLN A 231 1.17 18.44 -4.73
N VAL A 232 2.31 17.99 -4.23
CA VAL A 232 3.28 18.79 -3.48
C VAL A 232 3.98 19.76 -4.44
N ARG A 233 4.24 20.97 -3.94
CA ARG A 233 5.11 21.95 -4.56
C ARG A 233 6.40 22.04 -3.75
N ALA A 234 7.52 21.79 -4.42
CA ALA A 234 8.84 22.09 -3.91
C ALA A 234 9.30 23.46 -4.43
N LYS A 235 9.81 24.31 -3.55
CA LYS A 235 10.43 25.59 -3.91
C LYS A 235 11.81 25.68 -3.27
N VAL A 236 12.83 25.86 -4.09
CA VAL A 236 14.19 26.14 -3.63
C VAL A 236 14.21 27.49 -2.92
N VAL A 237 14.72 27.49 -1.68
CA VAL A 237 14.86 28.66 -0.81
C VAL A 237 16.33 29.13 -0.80
N SER A 238 17.27 28.19 -0.87
CA SER A 238 18.71 28.47 -0.90
C SER A 238 19.41 27.53 -1.88
N ASP A 239 19.86 28.08 -3.02
CA ASP A 239 20.62 27.33 -4.01
C ASP A 239 21.95 26.81 -3.44
N GLY A 240 22.63 27.63 -2.64
CA GLY A 240 23.91 27.26 -2.04
C GLY A 240 23.80 26.07 -1.08
N ASP A 241 22.80 26.09 -0.20
CA ASP A 241 22.57 25.00 0.76
C ASP A 241 22.15 23.71 0.03
N LEU A 242 21.30 23.83 -1.00
CA LEU A 242 20.87 22.67 -1.78
C LEU A 242 22.03 22.04 -2.55
N ILE A 243 22.87 22.85 -3.21
CA ILE A 243 24.04 22.37 -3.95
C ILE A 243 25.09 21.80 -3.01
N GLY A 244 25.30 22.40 -1.83
CA GLY A 244 26.16 21.86 -0.79
C GLY A 244 25.70 20.45 -0.37
N ALA A 245 24.43 20.32 0.02
CA ALA A 245 23.85 19.05 0.45
C ALA A 245 23.93 17.95 -0.62
N VAL A 246 23.69 18.29 -1.90
CA VAL A 246 23.83 17.33 -3.01
C VAL A 246 25.29 16.97 -3.27
N THR A 247 26.21 17.92 -3.12
CA THR A 247 27.65 17.66 -3.25
C THR A 247 28.13 16.69 -2.16
N ASP A 248 27.66 16.86 -0.93
CA ASP A 248 28.01 15.99 0.19
C ASP A 248 27.50 14.54 -0.04
N GLU A 249 26.25 14.39 -0.51
CA GLU A 249 25.70 13.07 -0.84
C GLU A 249 26.44 12.41 -2.01
N LEU A 250 26.82 13.17 -3.04
CA LEU A 250 27.67 12.67 -4.14
C LEU A 250 29.08 12.28 -3.65
N GLY A 251 29.61 12.98 -2.66
CA GLY A 251 30.88 12.66 -2.01
C GLY A 251 30.86 11.28 -1.33
N VAL A 252 29.75 10.94 -0.65
CA VAL A 252 29.53 9.59 -0.08
C VAL A 252 29.58 8.50 -1.14
N LEU A 253 29.15 8.82 -2.37
CA LEU A 253 29.19 7.92 -3.54
C LEU A 253 30.52 7.96 -4.30
N GLY A 254 31.55 8.60 -3.73
CA GLY A 254 32.88 8.72 -4.31
C GLY A 254 32.97 9.66 -5.52
N ILE A 255 32.07 10.64 -5.63
CA ILE A 255 32.09 11.67 -6.70
C ILE A 255 32.55 12.99 -6.09
N THR A 256 33.84 13.28 -6.19
CA THR A 256 34.47 14.49 -5.63
C THR A 256 34.42 15.71 -6.56
N HIS A 257 34.20 15.49 -7.86
CA HIS A 257 34.14 16.54 -8.88
C HIS A 257 32.86 16.38 -9.72
N PRO A 258 31.69 16.78 -9.18
CA PRO A 258 30.40 16.58 -9.86
C PRO A 258 30.20 17.48 -11.10
N GLY A 259 31.12 18.43 -11.32
CA GLY A 259 31.13 19.27 -12.52
C GLY A 259 29.99 20.29 -12.55
N PHE A 260 29.60 20.85 -11.39
CA PHE A 260 28.53 21.85 -11.29
C PHE A 260 28.92 23.24 -11.78
N ARG A 261 30.19 23.49 -12.08
CA ARG A 261 30.67 24.80 -12.53
C ARG A 261 29.90 25.25 -13.79
N GLY A 262 29.24 26.40 -13.69
CA GLY A 262 28.46 27.00 -14.77
C GLY A 262 27.07 26.40 -14.98
N LEU A 263 26.62 25.49 -14.11
CA LEU A 263 25.25 25.01 -14.09
C LEU A 263 24.40 25.84 -13.13
N ASP A 264 23.12 26.02 -13.47
CA ASP A 264 22.12 26.40 -12.47
C ASP A 264 21.76 25.20 -11.57
N THR A 265 21.01 25.46 -10.50
CA THR A 265 20.61 24.44 -9.53
C THR A 265 19.86 23.30 -10.19
N ALA A 266 18.88 23.59 -11.04
CA ALA A 266 18.08 22.55 -11.70
C ALA A 266 18.93 21.64 -12.61
N ALA A 267 19.90 22.19 -13.35
CA ALA A 267 20.81 21.43 -14.18
C ALA A 267 21.79 20.59 -13.35
N ALA A 268 22.28 21.10 -12.21
CA ALA A 268 23.10 20.35 -11.27
C ALA A 268 22.32 19.16 -10.67
N LEU A 269 21.07 19.37 -10.26
CA LEU A 269 20.19 18.30 -9.77
C LEU A 269 19.93 17.23 -10.83
N ARG A 270 19.57 17.64 -12.07
CA ARG A 270 19.36 16.71 -13.19
C ARG A 270 20.59 15.86 -13.50
N ARG A 271 21.79 16.41 -13.32
CA ARG A 271 23.05 15.67 -13.46
C ARG A 271 23.28 14.69 -12.31
N SER A 272 22.85 15.05 -11.11
CA SER A 272 23.07 14.27 -9.89
C SER A 272 22.18 13.04 -9.81
N ILE A 273 20.92 13.11 -10.28
CA ILE A 273 19.96 12.01 -10.23
C ILE A 273 20.50 10.69 -10.82
N PRO A 274 20.95 10.62 -12.08
CA PRO A 274 21.49 9.37 -12.62
C PRO A 274 22.81 8.95 -11.93
N ALA A 275 23.64 9.91 -11.50
CA ALA A 275 24.88 9.60 -10.80
C ALA A 275 24.64 8.94 -9.43
N ILE A 276 23.61 9.40 -8.71
CA ILE A 276 23.15 8.77 -7.47
C ILE A 276 22.57 7.40 -7.78
N ARG A 277 21.65 7.30 -8.74
CA ARG A 277 21.00 6.04 -9.11
C ARG A 277 22.01 4.95 -9.44
N ASP A 278 23.00 5.27 -10.26
CA ASP A 278 23.94 4.28 -10.79
C ASP A 278 24.99 3.84 -9.75
N ARG A 279 25.10 4.50 -8.58
CA ARG A 279 26.12 4.19 -7.55
C ARG A 279 25.53 3.82 -6.19
N PHE A 280 24.35 4.32 -5.86
CA PHE A 280 23.71 4.07 -4.58
C PHE A 280 23.35 2.58 -4.45
N ASN A 281 23.70 1.98 -3.32
CA ASN A 281 23.52 0.54 -3.08
C ASN A 281 23.45 0.26 -1.58
N GLY A 282 23.36 -1.01 -1.18
CA GLY A 282 23.19 -1.42 0.22
C GLY A 282 24.23 -0.89 1.20
N SER A 283 25.45 -0.60 0.76
CA SER A 283 26.51 -0.02 1.61
C SER A 283 26.29 1.45 1.98
N HIS A 284 25.39 2.15 1.28
CA HIS A 284 25.11 3.57 1.48
C HIS A 284 23.84 3.83 2.32
N LEU A 285 23.16 2.76 2.74
CA LEU A 285 21.97 2.83 3.60
C LEU A 285 22.33 3.37 4.98
N VAL A 286 21.38 4.07 5.60
CA VAL A 286 21.43 4.35 7.04
C VAL A 286 21.14 3.06 7.81
N GLU A 287 20.14 2.32 7.35
CA GLU A 287 19.73 1.05 7.95
C GLU A 287 19.07 0.15 6.89
N GLU A 288 19.35 -1.15 6.96
CA GLU A 288 18.67 -2.16 6.16
C GLU A 288 17.29 -2.47 6.74
N GLY A 289 16.25 -2.47 5.91
CA GLY A 289 14.86 -2.52 6.37
C GLY A 289 14.27 -1.13 6.67
N VAL A 290 12.95 -1.07 6.87
CA VAL A 290 12.25 0.20 7.14
C VAL A 290 12.40 0.59 8.62
N GLY A 291 13.31 1.53 8.86
CA GLY A 291 13.72 2.11 10.14
C GLY A 291 12.76 3.13 10.71
N CYS A 292 12.97 3.53 11.97
CA CYS A 292 12.20 4.60 12.62
C CYS A 292 12.24 5.91 11.81
N GLU A 293 13.41 6.24 11.28
CA GLU A 293 13.65 7.49 10.54
C GLU A 293 13.18 7.43 9.08
N ALA A 294 12.83 6.25 8.55
CA ALA A 294 12.13 6.15 7.27
C ALA A 294 10.74 6.81 7.35
N CYS A 295 10.13 6.84 8.54
CA CYS A 295 8.84 7.48 8.76
C CYS A 295 8.93 8.86 9.44
N ASN A 296 9.85 9.03 10.40
CA ASN A 296 9.96 10.26 11.20
C ASN A 296 10.95 11.29 10.62
N GLY A 297 11.62 10.95 9.51
CA GLY A 297 12.77 11.70 9.01
C GLY A 297 13.99 11.53 9.92
N GLY A 298 15.10 12.15 9.54
CA GLY A 298 16.29 12.23 10.39
C GLY A 298 15.96 12.91 11.71
N ALA A 299 16.26 12.23 12.82
CA ALA A 299 15.88 12.63 14.16
C ALA A 299 17.09 12.80 15.11
N ARG A 300 18.31 12.96 14.59
CA ARG A 300 19.52 13.13 15.40
C ARG A 300 19.40 14.25 16.43
N ALA A 301 18.93 15.43 16.02
CA ALA A 301 18.73 16.54 16.95
C ALA A 301 17.74 16.21 18.08
N HIS A 302 16.71 15.39 17.80
CA HIS A 302 15.78 14.90 18.82
C HIS A 302 16.43 13.88 19.76
N VAL A 303 17.30 13.02 19.23
CA VAL A 303 18.07 12.05 20.04
C VAL A 303 19.02 12.78 21.00
N GLU A 304 19.66 13.86 20.53
CA GLU A 304 20.58 14.67 21.33
C GLU A 304 19.85 15.56 22.34
N ASP A 305 18.71 16.14 21.96
CA ASP A 305 17.82 16.92 22.81
C ASP A 305 16.34 16.54 22.57
N PRO A 306 15.73 15.73 23.46
CA PRO A 306 14.34 15.29 23.32
C PRO A 306 13.30 16.42 23.35
N SER A 307 13.68 17.65 23.76
CA SER A 307 12.79 18.81 23.69
C SER A 307 12.57 19.30 22.25
N ILE A 308 13.47 18.95 21.33
CA ILE A 308 13.34 19.21 19.89
C ILE A 308 12.55 18.05 19.28
N LEU A 309 11.33 18.33 18.82
CA LEU A 309 10.47 17.28 18.26
C LEU A 309 10.82 16.96 16.81
N PRO A 310 10.69 15.69 16.39
CA PRO A 310 10.69 15.32 14.98
C PRO A 310 9.57 16.04 14.20
N ALA A 311 9.74 16.07 12.88
CA ALA A 311 8.76 16.60 11.95
C ALA A 311 8.28 15.50 11.00
N TYR A 312 6.97 15.46 10.73
CA TYR A 312 6.43 14.64 9.66
C TYR A 312 6.58 15.38 8.34
N GLY A 313 7.01 14.67 7.30
CA GLY A 313 7.34 15.28 6.01
C GLY A 313 8.76 15.90 5.99
N PRO A 314 9.26 16.24 4.79
CA PRO A 314 10.62 16.76 4.62
C PRO A 314 10.75 18.21 5.13
N VAL A 315 11.79 18.46 5.91
CA VAL A 315 12.19 19.77 6.45
C VAL A 315 13.66 19.98 6.14
N THR A 316 13.99 21.16 5.60
CA THR A 316 15.37 21.60 5.33
C THR A 316 15.37 23.12 5.10
N PRO A 317 16.46 23.84 5.41
CA PRO A 317 16.61 25.25 5.05
C PRO A 317 16.64 25.49 3.52
N ALA A 318 17.03 24.48 2.75
CA ALA A 318 17.29 24.62 1.33
C ALA A 318 16.02 24.62 0.45
N VAL A 319 14.96 23.94 0.90
CA VAL A 319 13.73 23.72 0.12
C VAL A 319 12.51 23.80 1.03
N SER A 320 11.50 24.56 0.61
CA SER A 320 10.17 24.55 1.23
C SER A 320 9.21 23.65 0.46
N PHE A 321 8.43 22.84 1.16
CA PHE A 321 7.38 21.99 0.60
C PHE A 321 6.00 22.47 1.03
N SER A 322 5.07 22.54 0.09
CA SER A 322 3.69 22.99 0.33
C SER A 322 2.69 22.24 -0.55
N ASP A 323 1.40 22.39 -0.29
CA ASP A 323 0.36 21.84 -1.14
C ASP A 323 0.19 22.66 -2.44
N ALA A 324 -0.75 22.25 -3.29
CA ALA A 324 -1.02 22.92 -4.56
C ALA A 324 -1.50 24.39 -4.41
N ASN A 325 -1.89 24.84 -3.23
CA ASN A 325 -2.26 26.22 -2.95
C ASN A 325 -1.10 27.01 -2.30
N GLY A 326 0.03 26.36 -2.01
CA GLY A 326 1.15 26.97 -1.31
C GLY A 326 1.04 26.92 0.22
N GLU A 327 0.11 26.13 0.76
CA GLU A 327 -0.11 26.00 2.20
C GLU A 327 0.74 24.87 2.80
N SER A 328 1.10 25.00 4.07
CA SER A 328 1.77 23.92 4.81
C SER A 328 0.83 22.75 5.04
N PHE A 329 1.34 21.52 4.99
CA PHE A 329 0.54 20.34 5.26
C PHE A 329 0.06 20.27 6.72
N GLY A 330 -1.20 19.90 6.91
CA GLY A 330 -1.70 19.47 8.22
C GLY A 330 -1.04 18.16 8.65
N ARG A 331 -1.12 17.83 9.95
CA ARG A 331 -0.49 16.62 10.52
C ARG A 331 -0.93 15.34 9.80
N ALA A 332 -2.23 15.17 9.56
CA ALA A 332 -2.75 13.96 8.92
C ALA A 332 -2.22 13.81 7.49
N GLU A 333 -2.27 14.89 6.70
CA GLU A 333 -1.73 14.90 5.33
C GLU A 333 -0.23 14.58 5.31
N ALA A 334 0.57 15.17 6.22
CA ALA A 334 2.00 14.88 6.32
C ALA A 334 2.27 13.39 6.61
N ILE A 335 1.54 12.77 7.53
CA ILE A 335 1.65 11.32 7.85
C ILE A 335 1.26 10.47 6.63
N ASN A 336 0.18 10.82 5.93
CA ASN A 336 -0.27 10.07 4.77
C ASN A 336 0.77 10.10 3.65
N ARG A 337 1.43 11.25 3.44
CA ARG A 337 2.52 11.40 2.47
C ARG A 337 3.75 10.59 2.83
N VAL A 338 4.08 10.47 4.13
CA VAL A 338 5.13 9.55 4.58
C VAL A 338 4.82 8.11 4.15
N CYS A 339 3.57 7.66 4.33
CA CYS A 339 3.15 6.31 3.91
C CYS A 339 3.18 6.15 2.37
N ALA A 340 2.79 7.20 1.65
CA ALA A 340 2.72 7.21 0.18
C ALA A 340 4.08 7.10 -0.52
N ARG A 341 5.19 7.40 0.17
CA ARG A 341 6.56 7.13 -0.31
C ARG A 341 6.75 5.67 -0.76
N CYS A 342 6.07 4.74 -0.08
CA CYS A 342 6.19 3.30 -0.36
C CYS A 342 4.88 2.70 -0.88
N HIS A 343 3.74 3.09 -0.31
CA HIS A 343 2.42 2.50 -0.60
C HIS A 343 1.69 3.21 -1.76
N THR A 344 2.31 3.25 -2.94
CA THR A 344 1.80 3.96 -4.13
C THR A 344 1.54 3.09 -5.38
N VAL A 345 2.05 1.85 -5.41
CA VAL A 345 2.12 0.92 -6.58
C VAL A 345 2.58 1.57 -7.87
N LEU A 346 3.85 1.34 -8.24
CA LEU A 346 4.41 1.76 -9.54
C LEU A 346 5.00 0.59 -10.35
N PHE A 347 4.83 -0.67 -9.92
CA PHE A 347 5.65 -1.79 -10.40
C PHE A 347 5.03 -2.68 -11.49
N SER A 348 3.92 -2.29 -12.13
CA SER A 348 3.34 -3.10 -13.21
C SER A 348 3.11 -2.30 -14.49
N ARG A 349 3.40 -2.93 -15.64
CA ARG A 349 3.06 -2.42 -16.98
C ARG A 349 1.57 -2.58 -17.33
N TYR A 350 0.76 -2.94 -16.34
CA TYR A 350 -0.69 -3.02 -16.51
C TYR A 350 -1.25 -1.64 -16.81
N SER A 351 -2.05 -1.51 -17.87
CA SER A 351 -2.47 -0.18 -18.33
C SER A 351 -3.52 0.45 -17.44
N PHE A 352 -4.33 -0.36 -16.75
CA PHE A 352 -5.51 0.12 -16.06
C PHE A 352 -5.29 0.31 -14.57
N THR A 353 -5.98 1.29 -14.04
CA THR A 353 -6.22 1.55 -12.62
C THR A 353 -7.64 1.15 -12.26
N TRP A 354 -7.93 1.25 -10.96
CA TRP A 354 -9.29 1.33 -10.48
C TRP A 354 -9.99 2.58 -11.00
N GLU A 355 -11.32 2.53 -11.12
CA GLU A 355 -12.12 3.52 -11.86
C GLU A 355 -11.82 3.61 -13.37
N GLY A 356 -11.14 2.58 -13.91
CA GLY A 356 -11.05 2.30 -15.35
C GLY A 356 -10.25 3.28 -16.19
N GLY A 357 -9.56 4.24 -15.56
CA GLY A 357 -8.57 5.08 -16.21
C GLY A 357 -7.35 4.28 -16.67
N LEU A 358 -6.57 4.89 -17.54
CA LEU A 358 -5.24 4.42 -17.87
C LEU A 358 -4.23 5.04 -16.92
N ARG A 359 -3.16 4.33 -16.58
CA ARG A 359 -2.03 4.88 -15.80
C ARG A 359 -1.34 6.07 -16.46
N THR A 360 -1.51 6.20 -17.77
CA THR A 360 -1.02 7.32 -18.59
C THR A 360 -1.97 8.51 -18.61
N ASP A 361 -3.18 8.38 -18.05
CA ASP A 361 -4.12 9.48 -17.97
C ASP A 361 -3.68 10.50 -16.91
N SER A 362 -4.14 11.73 -17.03
CA SER A 362 -3.81 12.83 -16.12
C SER A 362 -4.31 12.62 -14.68
N VAL A 363 -5.34 11.79 -14.50
CA VAL A 363 -5.83 11.34 -13.21
C VAL A 363 -6.13 9.86 -13.32
N PRO A 364 -5.11 9.00 -13.14
CA PRO A 364 -5.24 7.62 -13.56
C PRO A 364 -6.26 6.87 -12.70
N GLY A 365 -6.48 7.22 -11.42
CA GLY A 365 -7.40 6.48 -10.53
C GLY A 365 -6.64 5.62 -9.52
N GLY A 366 -7.33 4.75 -8.78
CA GLY A 366 -6.73 3.98 -7.69
C GLY A 366 -5.95 2.71 -8.11
N SER A 367 -5.25 2.08 -7.18
CA SER A 367 -4.63 0.77 -7.36
C SER A 367 -5.66 -0.35 -7.21
N SER A 368 -5.53 -1.40 -8.02
CA SER A 368 -6.33 -2.62 -7.93
C SER A 368 -5.62 -3.79 -7.22
N ILE A 369 -4.41 -3.54 -6.70
CA ILE A 369 -3.59 -4.51 -5.96
C ILE A 369 -3.05 -3.89 -4.68
N ASN A 370 -2.54 -4.74 -3.79
CA ASN A 370 -1.83 -4.33 -2.58
C ASN A 370 -0.64 -3.39 -2.85
N SER A 371 -0.24 -2.65 -1.81
CA SER A 371 0.87 -1.70 -1.77
C SER A 371 0.61 -0.37 -2.48
N GLY A 372 -0.67 -0.02 -2.68
CA GLY A 372 -1.13 1.25 -3.30
C GLY A 372 -2.06 2.05 -2.40
N GLU A 373 -2.23 1.58 -1.17
CA GLU A 373 -3.28 2.02 -0.26
C GLU A 373 -3.11 3.50 0.11
N ALA A 374 -1.88 3.97 0.32
CA ALA A 374 -1.64 5.35 0.74
C ALA A 374 -1.89 6.34 -0.40
N ARG A 375 -1.47 6.03 -1.64
CA ARG A 375 -1.81 6.85 -2.81
C ARG A 375 -3.32 6.91 -3.03
N ASP A 376 -4.01 5.77 -2.95
CA ASP A 376 -5.46 5.71 -3.09
C ASP A 376 -6.16 6.53 -2.01
N PHE A 377 -5.64 6.46 -0.78
CA PHE A 377 -6.12 7.26 0.34
C PHE A 377 -5.94 8.76 0.08
N LEU A 378 -4.80 9.18 -0.48
CA LEU A 378 -4.57 10.58 -0.90
C LEU A 378 -5.54 11.06 -1.99
N LEU A 379 -6.19 10.18 -2.75
CA LEU A 379 -7.28 10.54 -3.68
C LEU A 379 -8.64 10.70 -2.98
N GLY A 380 -8.78 10.19 -1.76
CA GLY A 380 -10.01 10.21 -0.95
C GLY A 380 -10.37 11.60 -0.40
N GLY A 381 -11.60 11.73 0.07
CA GLY A 381 -12.13 12.99 0.60
C GLY A 381 -11.56 13.38 1.97
N CYS A 382 -11.23 12.40 2.82
CA CYS A 382 -10.80 12.60 4.21
C CYS A 382 -9.28 12.71 4.40
N ALA A 383 -8.49 12.66 3.33
CA ALA A 383 -7.03 12.52 3.40
C ALA A 383 -6.29 13.69 4.09
N LYS A 384 -6.95 14.86 4.22
CA LYS A 384 -6.40 16.02 4.94
C LYS A 384 -6.71 16.00 6.45
N GLU A 385 -7.76 15.28 6.86
CA GLU A 385 -8.28 15.28 8.24
C GLU A 385 -7.98 13.99 9.00
N MET A 386 -7.89 12.86 8.30
CA MET A 386 -7.64 11.54 8.87
C MET A 386 -6.33 10.97 8.33
N SER A 387 -5.61 10.21 9.16
CA SER A 387 -4.32 9.63 8.80
C SER A 387 -4.39 8.10 8.69
N CYS A 388 -3.44 7.48 7.98
CA CYS A 388 -3.27 6.02 7.97
C CYS A 388 -3.19 5.44 9.39
N THR A 389 -2.55 6.17 10.32
CA THR A 389 -2.37 5.76 11.72
C THR A 389 -3.64 5.81 12.57
N THR A 390 -4.75 6.29 12.01
CA THR A 390 -6.08 6.16 12.65
C THR A 390 -6.56 4.71 12.66
N CYS A 391 -6.19 3.92 11.64
CA CYS A 391 -6.58 2.51 11.50
C CYS A 391 -5.42 1.55 11.77
N HIS A 392 -4.20 1.93 11.38
CA HIS A 392 -3.01 1.09 11.39
C HIS A 392 -2.03 1.48 12.50
N ASP A 393 -1.36 0.50 13.08
CA ASP A 393 -0.25 0.74 13.99
C ASP A 393 1.08 0.49 13.25
N PRO A 394 1.87 1.53 12.94
CA PRO A 394 3.08 1.38 12.15
C PRO A 394 4.21 0.66 12.91
N HIS A 395 4.07 0.41 14.20
CA HIS A 395 5.12 -0.25 14.98
C HIS A 395 4.93 -1.77 15.09
N ARG A 396 3.89 -2.35 14.50
CA ARG A 396 3.64 -3.79 14.55
C ARG A 396 2.87 -4.28 13.33
N GLU A 397 2.67 -5.60 13.26
CA GLU A 397 1.79 -6.17 12.24
C GLU A 397 0.32 -5.85 12.55
N ASP A 398 -0.43 -5.41 11.55
CA ASP A 398 -1.89 -5.34 11.64
C ASP A 398 -2.50 -6.74 11.67
N ALA A 399 -2.76 -7.29 12.86
CA ALA A 399 -3.35 -8.61 12.98
C ALA A 399 -4.70 -8.69 12.24
N ARG A 400 -4.99 -9.82 11.57
CA ARG A 400 -6.25 -10.01 10.81
C ARG A 400 -7.49 -9.75 11.69
N ALA A 401 -7.45 -10.18 12.95
CA ALA A 401 -8.54 -9.96 13.90
C ALA A 401 -8.74 -8.47 14.23
N ASP A 402 -7.64 -7.71 14.35
CA ASP A 402 -7.71 -6.26 14.60
C ASP A 402 -8.27 -5.50 13.40
N MET A 403 -8.03 -5.98 12.18
CA MET A 403 -8.60 -5.35 10.98
C MET A 403 -10.07 -5.74 10.75
N ALA A 404 -10.45 -6.98 11.09
CA ALA A 404 -11.82 -7.47 10.91
C ALA A 404 -12.86 -6.70 11.76
N ARG A 405 -12.44 -6.04 12.85
CA ARG A 405 -13.36 -5.22 13.66
C ARG A 405 -14.03 -4.10 12.84
N PHE A 406 -13.37 -3.58 11.81
CA PHE A 406 -13.90 -2.51 10.96
C PHE A 406 -15.01 -2.97 10.01
N ASP A 407 -15.34 -4.27 10.00
CA ASP A 407 -16.47 -4.82 9.25
C ASP A 407 -17.80 -4.69 9.98
N ARG A 408 -17.77 -4.12 11.19
CA ARG A 408 -18.95 -4.05 12.05
C ARG A 408 -19.30 -2.61 12.44
N PRO A 409 -20.59 -2.30 12.61
CA PRO A 409 -21.05 -0.95 12.96
C PRO A 409 -20.45 -0.40 14.25
N GLU A 410 -20.02 -1.24 15.20
CA GLU A 410 -19.41 -0.77 16.45
C GLU A 410 -18.08 -0.02 16.25
N LYS A 411 -17.52 -0.07 15.03
CA LYS A 411 -16.30 0.67 14.66
C LYS A 411 -16.54 1.89 13.77
N ASN A 412 -17.81 2.23 13.54
CA ASN A 412 -18.20 3.46 12.85
C ASN A 412 -17.72 4.73 13.58
N GLY A 413 -17.40 4.65 14.88
CA GLY A 413 -16.80 5.75 15.65
C GLY A 413 -15.60 6.43 14.97
N THR A 414 -14.84 5.67 14.18
CA THR A 414 -13.73 6.20 13.36
C THR A 414 -14.19 7.25 12.36
N CYS A 415 -15.37 7.05 11.76
CA CYS A 415 -15.97 7.94 10.75
C CYS A 415 -16.88 8.98 11.40
N THR A 416 -17.68 8.59 12.39
CA THR A 416 -18.65 9.47 13.04
C THR A 416 -18.01 10.47 13.99
N ALA A 417 -16.70 10.38 14.26
CA ALA A 417 -15.93 11.44 14.90
C ALA A 417 -15.96 12.76 14.11
N CYS A 418 -16.12 12.70 12.77
CA CYS A 418 -16.33 13.88 11.93
C CYS A 418 -17.75 13.91 11.33
N HIS A 419 -18.38 12.75 11.15
CA HIS A 419 -19.74 12.60 10.64
C HIS A 419 -20.76 12.36 11.75
N GLU A 420 -20.74 13.20 12.78
CA GLU A 420 -21.49 13.01 14.04
C GLU A 420 -23.00 12.80 13.82
N LYS A 421 -23.57 13.46 12.81
CA LYS A 421 -25.00 13.34 12.44
C LYS A 421 -25.41 11.92 12.06
N LEU A 422 -24.46 11.04 11.75
CA LEU A 422 -24.68 9.64 11.38
C LEU A 422 -24.42 8.66 12.53
N ALA A 423 -24.05 9.14 13.72
CA ALA A 423 -23.79 8.28 14.88
C ALA A 423 -25.08 7.61 15.42
N GLU A 424 -26.23 8.29 15.30
CA GLU A 424 -27.50 7.80 15.79
C GLU A 424 -28.06 6.66 14.92
N PRO A 425 -28.53 5.53 15.50
CA PRO A 425 -29.01 4.38 14.74
C PRO A 425 -30.11 4.70 13.72
N THR A 426 -31.02 5.64 14.03
CA THR A 426 -32.07 6.07 13.11
C THR A 426 -31.49 6.81 11.90
N ALA A 427 -30.53 7.70 12.12
CA ALA A 427 -29.85 8.43 11.05
C ALA A 427 -28.96 7.48 10.22
N LEU A 428 -28.28 6.54 10.88
CA LEU A 428 -27.48 5.50 10.21
C LEU A 428 -28.36 4.60 9.34
N ARG A 429 -29.53 4.16 9.84
CA ARG A 429 -30.51 3.38 9.07
C ARG A 429 -31.00 4.17 7.86
N ALA A 430 -31.34 5.45 8.05
CA ALA A 430 -31.79 6.31 6.97
C ALA A 430 -30.71 6.56 5.91
N HIS A 431 -29.44 6.61 6.30
CA HIS A 431 -28.32 6.82 5.39
C HIS A 431 -27.91 5.54 4.64
N THR A 432 -27.78 4.43 5.36
CA THR A 432 -27.26 3.16 4.83
C THR A 432 -28.34 2.29 4.22
N HIS A 433 -29.61 2.49 4.60
CA HIS A 433 -30.76 1.64 4.25
C HIS A 433 -30.63 0.18 4.69
N HIS A 434 -29.73 -0.10 5.64
CA HIS A 434 -29.51 -1.41 6.24
C HIS A 434 -29.91 -1.40 7.72
N ASP A 435 -30.00 -2.59 8.33
CA ASP A 435 -30.10 -2.67 9.79
C ASP A 435 -28.84 -2.08 10.44
N PRO A 436 -28.95 -1.08 11.34
CA PRO A 436 -27.82 -0.45 12.03
C PRO A 436 -26.89 -1.40 12.76
N THR A 437 -27.32 -2.62 13.07
CA THR A 437 -26.53 -3.64 13.74
C THR A 437 -25.85 -4.62 12.76
N GLY A 438 -26.22 -4.58 11.48
CA GLY A 438 -25.70 -5.48 10.44
C GLY A 438 -24.47 -4.93 9.72
N GLU A 439 -23.75 -5.81 9.02
CA GLU A 439 -22.54 -5.49 8.23
C GLU A 439 -22.78 -4.38 7.18
N GLY A 440 -23.99 -4.32 6.61
CA GLY A 440 -24.38 -3.28 5.64
C GLY A 440 -24.42 -1.86 6.21
N SER A 441 -24.46 -1.70 7.54
CA SER A 441 -24.38 -0.41 8.21
C SER A 441 -22.97 -0.07 8.75
N ALA A 442 -21.96 -0.92 8.53
CA ALA A 442 -20.57 -0.55 8.78
C ALA A 442 -20.09 0.40 7.66
N CYS A 443 -19.59 1.60 8.02
CA CYS A 443 -19.24 2.63 7.04
C CYS A 443 -18.27 2.12 5.97
N LEU A 444 -17.28 1.31 6.38
CA LEU A 444 -16.27 0.81 5.46
C LEU A 444 -16.80 -0.25 4.48
N SER A 445 -17.95 -0.89 4.74
CA SER A 445 -18.55 -1.87 3.82
C SER A 445 -18.86 -1.25 2.46
N CYS A 446 -19.31 0.00 2.43
CA CYS A 446 -19.61 0.73 1.20
C CYS A 446 -18.52 1.75 0.83
N HIS A 447 -17.91 2.43 1.82
CA HIS A 447 -16.96 3.51 1.52
C HIS A 447 -15.52 3.03 1.25
N MET A 448 -15.18 1.80 1.66
CA MET A 448 -13.89 1.12 1.42
C MET A 448 -14.09 -0.37 1.07
N PRO A 449 -14.84 -0.70 0.01
CA PRO A 449 -15.27 -2.07 -0.25
C PRO A 449 -14.08 -3.00 -0.52
N ARG A 450 -14.27 -4.31 -0.27
CA ARG A 450 -13.26 -5.33 -0.55
C ARG A 450 -13.18 -5.62 -2.04
N LYS A 451 -12.37 -4.83 -2.76
CA LYS A 451 -12.22 -4.93 -4.22
C LYS A 451 -10.75 -4.93 -4.69
N ASN A 452 -9.79 -4.80 -3.79
CA ASN A 452 -8.38 -4.89 -4.15
C ASN A 452 -7.90 -6.35 -4.10
N MET A 453 -7.06 -6.76 -5.05
CA MET A 453 -6.49 -8.10 -5.05
C MET A 453 -5.37 -8.22 -4.00
N GLY A 454 -5.64 -9.01 -2.96
CA GLY A 454 -4.67 -9.37 -1.95
C GLY A 454 -3.66 -10.43 -2.40
N LEU A 455 -2.46 -10.38 -1.84
CA LEU A 455 -1.39 -11.35 -2.12
C LEU A 455 -1.70 -12.78 -1.67
N GLY A 456 -2.64 -12.95 -0.75
CA GLY A 456 -3.15 -14.23 -0.26
C GLY A 456 -4.35 -14.77 -1.05
N TYR A 457 -4.70 -14.16 -2.19
CA TYR A 457 -5.84 -14.53 -3.03
C TYR A 457 -7.22 -14.28 -2.40
N GLU A 458 -7.26 -13.43 -1.39
CA GLU A 458 -8.48 -12.85 -0.82
C GLU A 458 -8.57 -11.37 -1.23
N LEU A 459 -9.79 -10.83 -1.27
CA LEU A 459 -10.01 -9.41 -1.55
C LEU A 459 -9.70 -8.55 -0.32
N THR A 460 -8.88 -7.51 -0.52
CA THR A 460 -8.56 -6.48 0.46
C THR A 460 -9.35 -5.20 0.19
N ARG A 461 -9.37 -4.29 1.16
CA ARG A 461 -10.12 -3.04 1.06
C ARG A 461 -9.46 -2.08 0.07
N TYR A 462 -10.29 -1.49 -0.78
CA TYR A 462 -9.90 -0.35 -1.59
C TYR A 462 -9.79 0.91 -0.72
N HIS A 463 -8.69 1.67 -0.82
CA HIS A 463 -8.35 2.72 0.15
C HIS A 463 -8.70 4.15 -0.30
N ARG A 464 -9.25 4.35 -1.50
CA ARG A 464 -9.84 5.64 -1.87
C ARG A 464 -11.22 5.77 -1.22
N ILE A 465 -11.24 6.31 -0.01
CA ILE A 465 -12.48 6.55 0.73
C ILE A 465 -13.32 7.58 -0.01
N GLY A 466 -14.52 7.16 -0.44
CA GLY A 466 -15.44 7.92 -1.28
C GLY A 466 -16.85 7.32 -1.23
N SER A 467 -17.80 7.96 -1.89
CA SER A 467 -19.19 7.52 -1.90
C SER A 467 -19.42 6.45 -2.97
N PRO A 468 -20.22 5.38 -2.70
CA PRO A 468 -20.57 4.38 -3.72
C PRO A 468 -21.30 4.95 -4.94
N THR A 469 -21.85 6.16 -4.81
CA THR A 469 -22.56 6.87 -5.89
C THR A 469 -21.67 7.85 -6.65
N ASP A 470 -20.37 7.93 -6.34
CA ASP A 470 -19.44 8.79 -7.06
C ASP A 470 -19.32 8.36 -8.53
N GLU A 471 -19.29 9.32 -9.45
CA GLU A 471 -19.24 9.05 -10.89
C GLU A 471 -18.07 8.15 -11.30
N ALA A 472 -16.91 8.31 -10.65
CA ALA A 472 -15.74 7.50 -10.93
C ALA A 472 -15.96 6.01 -10.62
N ARG A 473 -16.76 5.70 -9.59
CA ARG A 473 -17.12 4.33 -9.20
C ARG A 473 -18.23 3.76 -10.08
N VAL A 474 -19.23 4.57 -10.43
CA VAL A 474 -20.39 4.09 -11.21
C VAL A 474 -20.06 3.91 -12.70
N TYR A 475 -19.27 4.81 -13.27
CA TYR A 475 -19.01 4.83 -14.72
C TYR A 475 -17.63 4.35 -15.14
N GLY A 476 -16.70 4.21 -14.20
CA GLY A 476 -15.33 3.80 -14.48
C GLY A 476 -15.06 2.33 -14.15
N ASP A 477 -15.88 1.72 -13.29
CA ASP A 477 -15.51 0.51 -12.59
C ASP A 477 -16.61 -0.57 -12.57
N ARG A 478 -16.16 -1.83 -12.40
CA ARG A 478 -17.01 -3.01 -12.22
C ARG A 478 -16.39 -3.93 -11.15
N PRO A 479 -17.20 -4.62 -10.32
CA PRO A 479 -18.65 -4.51 -10.24
C PRO A 479 -19.08 -3.21 -9.53
N LEU A 480 -20.38 -2.88 -9.55
CA LEU A 480 -20.92 -1.86 -8.65
C LEU A 480 -20.73 -2.31 -7.19
N GLU A 481 -20.48 -1.38 -6.27
CA GLU A 481 -20.06 -1.71 -4.90
C GLU A 481 -21.13 -2.48 -4.11
N CYS A 482 -22.40 -2.16 -4.34
CA CYS A 482 -23.53 -2.89 -3.75
C CYS A 482 -23.52 -4.38 -4.15
N ALA A 483 -22.98 -4.69 -5.34
CA ALA A 483 -22.98 -6.03 -5.89
C ALA A 483 -21.99 -6.97 -5.15
N ILE A 484 -21.08 -6.42 -4.33
CA ILE A 484 -20.21 -7.19 -3.43
C ILE A 484 -21.03 -8.05 -2.44
N CYS A 485 -22.18 -7.54 -1.98
CA CYS A 485 -23.12 -8.30 -1.14
C CYS A 485 -24.34 -8.80 -1.95
N HIS A 486 -24.79 -8.03 -2.94
CA HIS A 486 -25.95 -8.31 -3.76
C HIS A 486 -25.58 -8.94 -5.11
N ALA A 487 -24.82 -10.04 -5.07
CA ALA A 487 -24.16 -10.62 -6.25
C ALA A 487 -25.09 -11.04 -7.40
N ASP A 488 -26.37 -11.37 -7.12
CA ASP A 488 -27.35 -11.75 -8.15
C ASP A 488 -28.14 -10.57 -8.73
N THR A 489 -28.07 -9.40 -8.09
CA THR A 489 -28.88 -8.25 -8.50
C THR A 489 -28.35 -7.67 -9.81
N SER A 490 -29.28 -7.21 -10.64
CA SER A 490 -28.92 -6.62 -11.93
C SER A 490 -28.32 -5.24 -11.78
N THR A 491 -27.49 -4.83 -12.74
CA THR A 491 -26.95 -3.46 -12.77
C THR A 491 -28.09 -2.45 -12.80
N LYS A 492 -29.15 -2.73 -13.56
CA LYS A 492 -30.37 -1.91 -13.64
C LYS A 492 -31.02 -1.71 -12.26
N ASP A 493 -31.24 -2.78 -11.50
CA ASP A 493 -31.91 -2.71 -10.20
C ASP A 493 -31.02 -2.03 -9.15
N LEU A 494 -29.70 -2.25 -9.19
CA LEU A 494 -28.75 -1.56 -8.33
C LEU A 494 -28.77 -0.05 -8.59
N LEU A 495 -28.73 0.38 -9.85
CA LEU A 495 -28.82 1.79 -10.22
C LEU A 495 -30.16 2.41 -9.79
N ALA A 496 -31.28 1.72 -10.03
CA ALA A 496 -32.61 2.20 -9.62
C ALA A 496 -32.70 2.37 -8.10
N THR A 497 -32.15 1.41 -7.34
CA THR A 497 -32.07 1.48 -5.88
C THR A 497 -31.22 2.68 -5.44
N MET A 498 -30.03 2.85 -6.02
CA MET A 498 -29.15 3.97 -5.72
C MET A 498 -29.80 5.33 -6.01
N SER A 499 -30.53 5.43 -7.12
CA SER A 499 -31.29 6.62 -7.50
C SER A 499 -32.39 6.95 -6.49
N SER A 500 -33.18 5.94 -6.10
CA SER A 500 -34.30 6.12 -5.18
C SER A 500 -33.85 6.49 -3.76
N TRP A 501 -32.82 5.84 -3.25
CA TRP A 501 -32.38 5.99 -1.86
C TRP A 501 -31.65 7.31 -1.59
N TRP A 502 -30.77 7.72 -2.52
CA TRP A 502 -29.90 8.90 -2.32
C TRP A 502 -30.22 10.06 -3.26
N ASN A 503 -31.36 10.02 -3.96
CA ASN A 503 -31.80 11.04 -4.91
C ASN A 503 -30.71 11.39 -5.94
N LYS A 504 -30.17 10.36 -6.59
CA LYS A 504 -29.11 10.47 -7.61
C LYS A 504 -29.65 10.13 -9.00
N SER A 505 -29.15 10.82 -10.01
CA SER A 505 -29.41 10.48 -11.42
C SER A 505 -28.13 9.93 -12.05
N PHE A 506 -28.27 8.88 -12.87
CA PHE A 506 -27.16 8.25 -13.57
C PHE A 506 -27.41 8.25 -15.07
N ASP A 507 -26.36 8.48 -15.87
CA ASP A 507 -26.37 8.24 -17.32
C ASP A 507 -26.38 6.72 -17.56
N THR A 508 -27.57 6.17 -17.71
CA THR A 508 -27.77 4.73 -17.93
C THR A 508 -27.11 4.26 -19.22
N GLY A 509 -27.03 5.10 -20.26
CA GLY A 509 -26.36 4.77 -21.51
C GLY A 509 -24.84 4.59 -21.33
N ARG A 510 -24.21 5.40 -20.47
CA ARG A 510 -22.80 5.23 -20.12
C ARG A 510 -22.55 3.94 -19.35
N VAL A 511 -23.41 3.61 -18.38
CA VAL A 511 -23.30 2.34 -17.64
C VAL A 511 -23.58 1.15 -18.57
N GLU A 512 -24.58 1.25 -19.45
CA GLU A 512 -24.91 0.17 -20.39
C GLU A 512 -23.74 -0.14 -21.33
N ARG A 513 -23.04 0.88 -21.84
CA ARG A 513 -21.79 0.68 -22.60
C ARG A 513 -20.71 -0.03 -21.77
N LEU A 514 -20.53 0.35 -20.51
CA LEU A 514 -19.57 -0.30 -19.61
C LEU A 514 -19.93 -1.78 -19.35
N TYR A 515 -21.21 -2.13 -19.28
CA TYR A 515 -21.69 -3.50 -19.12
C TYR A 515 -21.98 -4.21 -20.46
N GLY A 516 -21.48 -3.67 -21.57
CA GLY A 516 -21.49 -4.32 -22.88
C GLY A 516 -22.88 -4.42 -23.51
N GLY A 517 -23.70 -3.38 -23.38
CA GLY A 517 -24.96 -3.21 -24.11
C GLY A 517 -26.22 -3.72 -23.40
N SER A 518 -26.12 -4.21 -22.17
CA SER A 518 -27.28 -4.58 -21.35
C SER A 518 -26.99 -4.35 -19.86
N LEU A 519 -28.02 -3.92 -19.13
CA LEU A 519 -27.98 -3.73 -17.67
C LEU A 519 -28.74 -4.83 -16.91
N ASP A 520 -29.35 -5.77 -17.62
CA ASP A 520 -30.10 -6.89 -17.07
C ASP A 520 -29.16 -8.05 -16.69
N GLY A 521 -29.65 -8.96 -15.84
CA GLY A 521 -28.86 -10.09 -15.34
C GLY A 521 -27.81 -9.69 -14.29
N SER A 522 -27.22 -10.68 -13.62
CA SER A 522 -26.31 -10.44 -12.48
C SER A 522 -25.13 -9.53 -12.83
N ASN A 523 -24.97 -8.45 -12.05
CA ASN A 523 -23.85 -7.52 -12.16
C ASN A 523 -22.49 -8.23 -12.06
N LEU A 524 -22.35 -9.18 -11.15
CA LEU A 524 -21.11 -9.94 -10.91
C LEU A 524 -20.81 -10.91 -12.04
N ARG A 525 -21.81 -11.62 -12.57
CA ARG A 525 -21.60 -12.53 -13.70
C ARG A 525 -21.19 -11.77 -14.95
N ARG A 526 -21.81 -10.61 -15.21
CA ARG A 526 -21.39 -9.77 -16.33
C ARG A 526 -19.98 -9.23 -16.13
N THR A 527 -19.63 -8.85 -14.90
CA THR A 527 -18.26 -8.45 -14.55
C THR A 527 -17.24 -9.57 -14.78
N LEU A 528 -17.57 -10.83 -14.44
CA LEU A 528 -16.71 -11.98 -14.70
C LEU A 528 -16.46 -12.19 -16.21
N GLU A 529 -17.50 -11.99 -17.02
CA GLU A 529 -17.47 -12.25 -18.45
C GLU A 529 -16.68 -11.20 -19.24
N ILE A 530 -16.97 -9.91 -19.02
CA ILE A 530 -16.43 -8.80 -19.83
C ILE A 530 -15.59 -7.80 -19.06
N GLY A 531 -15.33 -8.09 -17.78
CA GLY A 531 -14.49 -7.31 -16.88
C GLY A 531 -13.07 -7.16 -17.40
N LYS A 532 -12.38 -6.09 -16.96
CA LYS A 532 -10.92 -6.04 -17.02
C LYS A 532 -10.36 -7.12 -16.07
N PRO A 533 -9.12 -7.59 -16.27
CA PRO A 533 -8.49 -8.62 -15.42
C PRO A 533 -8.68 -8.47 -13.90
N HIS A 534 -8.57 -7.25 -13.39
CA HIS A 534 -8.71 -6.97 -11.97
C HIS A 534 -10.18 -6.95 -11.50
N GLU A 535 -11.09 -6.45 -12.34
CA GLU A 535 -12.54 -6.51 -12.13
C GLU A 535 -13.02 -7.98 -12.10
N GLN A 536 -12.49 -8.82 -13.00
CA GLN A 536 -12.77 -10.26 -13.03
C GLN A 536 -12.29 -10.97 -11.76
N ALA A 537 -11.11 -10.60 -11.23
CA ALA A 537 -10.62 -11.15 -9.96
C ALA A 537 -11.54 -10.80 -8.77
N VAL A 538 -12.11 -9.59 -8.76
CA VAL A 538 -13.14 -9.21 -7.78
C VAL A 538 -14.37 -10.09 -7.94
N ALA A 539 -14.85 -10.28 -9.17
CA ALA A 539 -16.00 -11.13 -9.42
C ALA A 539 -15.77 -12.59 -8.98
N ILE A 540 -14.58 -13.14 -9.26
CA ILE A 540 -14.15 -14.47 -8.82
C ILE A 540 -14.22 -14.59 -7.28
N GLY A 541 -13.65 -13.63 -6.55
CA GLY A 541 -13.64 -13.64 -5.10
C GLY A 541 -15.04 -13.58 -4.50
N VAL A 542 -15.86 -12.64 -4.97
CA VAL A 542 -17.24 -12.45 -4.46
C VAL A 542 -18.13 -13.66 -4.75
N LEU A 543 -18.06 -14.22 -5.96
CA LEU A 543 -18.85 -15.41 -6.32
C LEU A 543 -18.44 -16.64 -5.49
N ALA A 544 -17.14 -16.78 -5.18
CA ALA A 544 -16.67 -17.86 -4.31
C ALA A 544 -17.11 -17.70 -2.85
N ASP A 545 -17.04 -16.48 -2.30
CA ASP A 545 -17.44 -16.15 -0.92
C ASP A 545 -18.92 -16.45 -0.67
N ARG A 546 -19.73 -16.33 -1.72
CA ARG A 546 -21.14 -16.66 -1.68
C ARG A 546 -21.44 -18.16 -1.49
N GLY A 547 -20.55 -19.04 -1.94
CA GLY A 547 -20.70 -20.47 -1.72
C GLY A 547 -21.66 -21.21 -2.66
N LYS A 548 -22.08 -20.62 -3.80
CA LYS A 548 -22.91 -21.32 -4.80
C LYS A 548 -22.06 -22.27 -5.66
N THR A 549 -22.07 -23.56 -5.35
CA THR A 549 -21.26 -24.57 -6.07
C THR A 549 -21.52 -24.65 -7.58
N SER A 550 -22.68 -24.20 -8.06
CA SER A 550 -22.98 -24.05 -9.48
C SER A 550 -22.04 -23.08 -10.22
N ASP A 551 -21.35 -22.20 -9.50
CA ASP A 551 -20.38 -21.26 -10.09
C ASP A 551 -19.01 -21.88 -10.34
N ALA A 552 -18.75 -23.08 -9.79
CA ALA A 552 -17.42 -23.67 -9.77
C ALA A 552 -16.81 -23.84 -11.16
N CYS A 553 -17.58 -24.31 -12.15
CA CYS A 553 -17.10 -24.46 -13.53
C CYS A 553 -16.77 -23.10 -14.17
N SER A 554 -17.61 -22.08 -13.98
CA SER A 554 -17.36 -20.73 -14.51
C SER A 554 -16.12 -20.07 -13.91
N LEU A 555 -15.82 -20.37 -12.65
CA LEU A 555 -14.61 -19.91 -11.97
C LEU A 555 -13.38 -20.73 -12.41
N ALA A 556 -13.53 -22.04 -12.64
CA ALA A 556 -12.45 -22.89 -13.13
C ALA A 556 -11.96 -22.47 -14.53
N GLU A 557 -12.85 -21.97 -15.40
CA GLU A 557 -12.48 -21.37 -16.69
C GLU A 557 -11.52 -20.17 -16.56
N GLN A 558 -11.46 -19.51 -15.40
CA GLN A 558 -10.52 -18.40 -15.16
C GLN A 558 -9.10 -18.89 -14.79
N VAL A 559 -8.90 -20.19 -14.56
CA VAL A 559 -7.56 -20.76 -14.29
C VAL A 559 -6.66 -20.68 -15.52
N LYS A 560 -7.21 -20.53 -16.73
CA LYS A 560 -6.47 -20.28 -17.98
C LYS A 560 -6.35 -18.79 -18.38
N HIS A 561 -6.59 -17.88 -17.44
CA HIS A 561 -6.57 -16.43 -17.69
C HIS A 561 -5.17 -15.93 -18.10
N ALA A 562 -5.06 -14.86 -18.92
CA ALA A 562 -3.76 -14.37 -19.42
C ALA A 562 -2.84 -13.77 -18.33
N TYR A 563 -3.40 -13.44 -17.16
CA TYR A 563 -2.69 -12.85 -16.02
C TYR A 563 -2.64 -13.86 -14.89
N PRO A 564 -1.43 -14.33 -14.49
CA PRO A 564 -1.33 -15.40 -13.50
C PRO A 564 -1.91 -15.07 -12.13
N ILE A 565 -1.91 -13.80 -11.70
CA ILE A 565 -2.60 -13.42 -10.44
C ILE A 565 -4.07 -13.88 -10.45
N VAL A 566 -4.77 -13.68 -11.57
CA VAL A 566 -6.18 -14.03 -11.74
C VAL A 566 -6.35 -15.55 -11.76
N ARG A 567 -5.41 -16.30 -12.36
CA ARG A 567 -5.43 -17.77 -12.32
C ARG A 567 -5.38 -18.32 -10.90
N TYR A 568 -4.55 -17.73 -10.04
CA TYR A 568 -4.45 -18.14 -8.64
C TYR A 568 -5.67 -17.73 -7.82
N PHE A 569 -6.26 -16.57 -8.08
CA PHE A 569 -7.57 -16.21 -7.53
C PHE A 569 -8.64 -17.22 -7.94
N ALA A 570 -8.69 -17.61 -9.22
CA ALA A 570 -9.63 -18.60 -9.74
C ALA A 570 -9.46 -19.97 -9.09
N LYS A 571 -8.21 -20.47 -9.01
CA LYS A 571 -7.90 -21.74 -8.34
C LYS A 571 -8.32 -21.69 -6.86
N HIS A 572 -7.93 -20.65 -6.14
CA HIS A 572 -8.29 -20.50 -4.73
C HIS A 572 -9.82 -20.44 -4.53
N ALA A 573 -10.53 -19.70 -5.39
CA ALA A 573 -11.98 -19.60 -5.39
C ALA A 573 -12.67 -20.95 -5.61
N VAL A 574 -12.21 -21.74 -6.59
CA VAL A 574 -12.74 -23.08 -6.86
C VAL A 574 -12.49 -24.02 -5.68
N GLU A 575 -11.30 -23.99 -5.09
CA GLU A 575 -10.95 -24.81 -3.92
C GLU A 575 -11.78 -24.45 -2.70
N LYS A 576 -11.96 -23.15 -2.45
CA LYS A 576 -12.82 -22.64 -1.39
C LYS A 576 -14.26 -23.09 -1.56
N LEU A 577 -14.79 -22.98 -2.79
CA LEU A 577 -16.17 -23.29 -3.11
C LEU A 577 -16.47 -24.80 -3.04
N THR A 578 -15.55 -25.63 -3.54
CA THR A 578 -15.71 -27.09 -3.59
C THR A 578 -15.22 -27.79 -2.32
N LYS A 579 -14.46 -27.09 -1.46
CA LYS A 579 -13.75 -27.65 -0.31
C LYS A 579 -12.82 -28.81 -0.68
N GLN A 580 -12.31 -28.80 -1.92
CA GLN A 580 -11.43 -29.82 -2.46
C GLN A 580 -10.26 -29.17 -3.21
N PRO A 581 -9.06 -29.78 -3.21
CA PRO A 581 -7.96 -29.31 -4.04
C PRO A 581 -8.33 -29.34 -5.53
N LEU A 582 -7.92 -28.30 -6.25
CA LEU A 582 -7.96 -28.27 -7.71
C LEU A 582 -6.58 -28.72 -8.22
N ASP A 583 -6.46 -29.99 -8.62
CA ASP A 583 -5.20 -30.56 -9.13
C ASP A 583 -4.90 -30.10 -10.57
N ILE A 584 -4.83 -28.79 -10.75
CA ILE A 584 -4.45 -28.10 -11.97
C ILE A 584 -3.40 -27.06 -11.58
N ASP A 585 -2.22 -27.14 -12.18
CA ASP A 585 -1.11 -26.22 -11.96
C ASP A 585 -1.30 -24.94 -12.79
N PRO A 586 -1.58 -23.77 -12.19
CA PRO A 586 -1.80 -22.52 -12.93
C PRO A 586 -0.56 -21.98 -13.65
N GLY A 587 0.63 -22.55 -13.41
CA GLY A 587 1.88 -22.20 -14.09
C GLY A 587 2.07 -22.81 -15.48
N ARG A 588 1.15 -23.69 -15.91
CA ARG A 588 1.13 -24.28 -17.25
C ARG A 588 0.59 -23.33 -18.31
N SER A 589 0.89 -23.63 -19.58
CA SER A 589 0.39 -22.85 -20.71
C SER A 589 -1.14 -22.95 -20.83
N ARG A 590 -1.75 -21.97 -21.50
CA ARG A 590 -3.21 -21.97 -21.74
C ARG A 590 -3.67 -23.23 -22.47
N GLU A 591 -2.90 -23.69 -23.44
CA GLU A 591 -3.17 -24.87 -24.27
C GLU A 591 -3.15 -26.15 -23.43
N GLU A 592 -2.25 -26.24 -22.45
CA GLU A 592 -2.18 -27.37 -21.51
C GLU A 592 -3.33 -27.35 -20.48
N LEU A 593 -3.73 -26.15 -20.03
CA LEU A 593 -4.75 -25.97 -19.00
C LEU A 593 -6.16 -26.27 -19.51
N GLU A 594 -6.45 -25.93 -20.76
CA GLU A 594 -7.80 -26.03 -21.30
C GLU A 594 -8.42 -27.44 -21.26
N PRO A 595 -7.76 -28.52 -21.73
CA PRO A 595 -8.32 -29.87 -21.63
C PRO A 595 -8.48 -30.33 -20.18
N GLN A 596 -7.62 -29.90 -19.26
CA GLN A 596 -7.70 -30.25 -17.83
C GLN A 596 -8.94 -29.62 -17.17
N ILE A 597 -9.19 -28.34 -17.47
CA ILE A 597 -10.36 -27.62 -16.96
C ILE A 597 -11.65 -28.24 -17.51
N ARG A 598 -11.71 -28.53 -18.82
CA ARG A 598 -12.87 -29.20 -19.44
C ARG A 598 -13.18 -30.54 -18.77
N ALA A 599 -12.18 -31.40 -18.64
CA ALA A 599 -12.34 -32.69 -17.98
C ALA A 599 -12.81 -32.57 -16.52
N TRP A 600 -12.28 -31.58 -15.79
CA TRP A 600 -12.68 -31.30 -14.41
C TRP A 600 -14.14 -30.82 -14.29
N CYS A 601 -14.59 -29.97 -15.23
CA CYS A 601 -15.96 -29.49 -15.30
C CYS A 601 -16.93 -30.63 -15.65
N ASP A 602 -16.61 -31.43 -16.68
CA ASP A 602 -17.45 -32.54 -17.14
C ASP A 602 -17.66 -33.60 -16.04
N ALA A 603 -16.64 -33.85 -15.22
CA ALA A 603 -16.72 -34.80 -14.11
C ALA A 603 -17.64 -34.33 -12.96
N ARG A 604 -17.94 -33.03 -12.87
CA ARG A 604 -18.82 -32.45 -11.82
C ARG A 604 -20.22 -32.09 -12.30
N LEU A 605 -20.42 -32.01 -13.62
CA LEU A 605 -21.74 -31.84 -14.23
C LEU A 605 -22.49 -33.18 -14.39
N ARG A 606 -21.80 -34.31 -14.17
CA ARG A 606 -22.37 -35.65 -14.01
C ARG A 606 -22.62 -35.94 -12.53
#